data_AF-A0A4R6J3L6-F1
#
_entry.id   AF-A0A4R6J3L6-F1
#
_cell.length_a   1.000
_cell.length_b   1.000
_cell.length_c   1.000
_cell.angle_alpha   90.00
_cell.angle_beta   90.00
_cell.angle_gamma   90.00
#
_symmetry.space_group_name_H-M   'P 1'
#
loop_
_entity.id
_entity.type
_entity.pdbx_description
1 polymer ?
#
loop_
_entity_poly.entity_id
_entity_poly.type
_entity_poly.pdbx_seq_one_letter_code
_entity_poly.pdbx_strand_id
1 'polypeptide(L)'
;MVLYRAVSTAEKDDIQIHKQFRTQINTLEAKQFFSSEVAVSEYVAASVKRNFIPPYTYILTVSINEQCFLHVTHNRQELDGHDAISIDQQHLSLFNKFVIFIEPNVIEDSL
;
A
#
# COMPACT_ATOMS: atom_id res chain seq x y z
N MET A 1 10.42 -9.50 -4.43
CA MET A 1 10.05 -9.05 -3.08
C MET A 1 8.54 -8.84 -2.99
N VAL A 2 7.98 -8.92 -1.78
CA VAL A 2 6.55 -8.70 -1.51
C VAL A 2 6.41 -7.42 -0.69
N LEU A 3 5.39 -6.62 -1.00
CA LEU A 3 5.03 -5.42 -0.28
C LEU A 3 3.56 -5.45 0.08
N TYR A 4 3.23 -4.78 1.18
CA TYR A 4 1.88 -4.73 1.73
C TYR A 4 1.44 -3.28 1.89
N ARG A 5 0.16 -2.99 1.66
CA ARG A 5 -0.40 -1.64 1.82
C ARG A 5 -1.76 -1.70 2.49
N ALA A 6 -1.93 -0.90 3.53
CA ALA A 6 -3.25 -0.59 4.07
C ALA A 6 -4.01 0.29 3.06
N VAL A 7 -5.19 -0.13 2.65
CA VAL A 7 -6.02 0.60 1.68
C VAL A 7 -7.45 0.76 2.20
N SER A 8 -8.05 1.91 1.89
CA SER A 8 -9.48 2.12 2.09
C SER A 8 -10.30 1.43 0.99
N THR A 9 -11.61 1.29 1.19
CA THR A 9 -12.54 0.79 0.16
C THR A 9 -12.42 1.59 -1.15
N ALA A 10 -12.37 2.92 -1.07
CA ALA A 10 -12.24 3.76 -2.25
C ALA A 10 -10.93 3.52 -3.01
N GLU A 11 -9.80 3.37 -2.30
CA GLU A 11 -8.52 3.04 -2.95
C GLU A 11 -8.52 1.64 -3.56
N LYS A 12 -9.16 0.66 -2.90
CA LYS A 12 -9.30 -0.70 -3.44
C LYS A 12 -10.11 -0.68 -4.75
N ASP A 13 -11.24 0.01 -4.78
CA ASP A 13 -12.10 0.10 -5.96
C ASP A 13 -11.36 0.77 -7.12
N ASP A 14 -10.65 1.87 -6.85
CA ASP A 14 -9.78 2.55 -7.81
C ASP A 14 -8.73 1.60 -8.43
N ILE A 15 -8.06 0.81 -7.58
CA ILE A 15 -7.05 -0.16 -8.02
C ILE A 15 -7.71 -1.28 -8.82
N GLN A 16 -8.90 -1.74 -8.45
CA GLN A 16 -9.61 -2.78 -9.18
C GLN A 16 -10.03 -2.32 -10.59
N ILE A 17 -10.45 -1.05 -10.73
CA ILE A 17 -10.86 -0.46 -12.01
C ILE A 17 -9.64 -0.17 -12.89
N HIS A 18 -8.60 0.47 -12.33
CA HIS A 18 -7.48 1.00 -13.11
C HIS A 18 -6.29 0.05 -13.20
N LYS A 19 -6.25 -1.00 -12.37
CA LYS A 19 -5.14 -1.96 -12.26
C LYS A 19 -3.78 -1.31 -12.07
N GLN A 20 -3.73 -0.20 -11.35
CA GLN A 20 -2.50 0.55 -11.07
C GLN A 20 -2.67 1.49 -9.88
N PHE A 21 -1.57 1.87 -9.22
CA PHE A 21 -1.58 2.90 -8.19
C PHE A 21 -1.67 4.30 -8.79
N ARG A 22 -2.47 5.15 -8.16
CA ARG A 22 -2.68 6.55 -8.58
C ARG A 22 -2.75 7.46 -7.35
N THR A 23 -2.36 8.71 -7.51
CA THR A 23 -2.72 9.78 -6.58
C THR A 23 -3.98 10.48 -7.13
N GLN A 24 -5.01 10.63 -6.29
CA GLN A 24 -6.13 11.53 -6.53
C GLN A 24 -5.80 12.93 -5.96
N ILE A 25 -6.59 13.93 -6.32
CA ILE A 25 -6.48 15.33 -5.84
C ILE A 25 -6.45 15.42 -4.30
N ASN A 26 -7.01 14.42 -3.61
CA ASN A 26 -7.11 14.36 -2.14
C ASN A 26 -6.31 13.21 -1.48
N THR A 27 -5.46 12.48 -2.20
CA THR A 27 -4.62 11.43 -1.58
C THR A 27 -3.18 11.91 -1.46
N LEU A 28 -2.54 11.52 -0.35
CA LEU A 28 -1.11 11.71 -0.06
C LEU A 28 -0.26 11.64 -1.34
N GLU A 29 0.65 12.61 -1.49
CA GLU A 29 1.55 12.78 -2.65
C GLU A 29 2.46 11.57 -2.91
N ALA A 30 2.42 10.57 -2.03
CA ALA A 30 3.12 9.31 -2.13
C ALA A 30 2.24 8.12 -1.72
N LYS A 31 2.59 6.94 -2.23
CA LYS A 31 2.05 5.65 -1.78
C LYS A 31 3.05 4.95 -0.89
N GLN A 32 2.60 4.62 0.32
CA GLN A 32 3.36 3.94 1.35
C GLN A 32 3.08 2.43 1.33
N PHE A 33 4.13 1.64 1.55
CA PHE A 33 4.12 0.19 1.56
C PHE A 33 4.96 -0.34 2.72
N PHE A 34 4.55 -1.43 3.33
CA PHE A 34 5.30 -2.16 4.35
C PHE A 34 5.96 -3.38 3.72
N SER A 35 7.14 -3.76 4.21
CA SER A 35 7.81 -5.01 3.81
C SER A 35 7.37 -6.23 4.63
N SER A 36 6.49 -6.05 5.62
CA SER A 36 6.01 -7.08 6.53
C SER A 36 4.49 -7.08 6.61
N GLU A 37 3.89 -8.26 6.52
CA GLU A 37 2.44 -8.48 6.70
C GLU A 37 1.98 -8.13 8.13
N VAL A 38 2.84 -8.42 9.12
CA VAL A 38 2.58 -8.10 10.53
C VAL A 38 2.49 -6.59 10.71
N ALA A 39 3.47 -5.85 10.16
CA ALA A 39 3.53 -4.39 10.28
C ALA A 39 2.30 -3.70 9.68
N VAL A 40 1.86 -4.10 8.48
CA VAL A 40 0.65 -3.52 7.89
C VAL A 40 -0.61 -3.89 8.67
N SER A 41 -0.66 -5.09 9.26
CA SER A 41 -1.82 -5.53 10.05
C SER A 41 -1.92 -4.74 11.36
N GLU A 42 -0.80 -4.53 12.04
CA GLU A 42 -0.70 -3.69 13.22
C GLU A 42 -1.05 -2.23 12.90
N TYR A 43 -0.58 -1.71 11.77
CA TYR A 43 -0.93 -0.37 11.29
C TYR A 43 -2.43 -0.23 10.99
N VAL A 44 -3.07 -1.21 10.33
CA VAL A 44 -4.52 -1.22 10.11
C VAL A 44 -5.26 -1.22 11.44
N ALA A 45 -4.91 -2.10 12.38
CA ALA A 45 -5.53 -2.15 13.70
C ALA A 45 -5.36 -0.84 14.48
N ALA A 46 -4.19 -0.19 14.39
CA ALA A 46 -3.95 1.12 14.99
C ALA A 46 -4.78 2.22 14.31
N SER A 47 -4.92 2.19 12.98
CA SER A 47 -5.72 3.17 12.22
C SER A 47 -7.20 3.14 12.61
N VAL A 48 -7.74 1.95 12.90
CA VAL A 48 -9.11 1.76 13.42
C VAL A 48 -9.24 2.40 14.80
N LYS A 49 -8.32 2.11 15.73
CA LYS A 49 -8.32 2.72 17.08
C LYS A 49 -8.20 4.25 17.04
N ARG A 50 -7.51 4.79 16.03
CA ARG A 50 -7.27 6.22 15.82
C ARG A 50 -8.34 6.89 14.94
N ASN A 51 -9.35 6.16 14.46
CA ASN A 51 -10.43 6.65 13.61
C ASN A 51 -9.95 7.42 12.37
N PHE A 52 -9.02 6.82 11.61
CA PHE A 52 -8.55 7.43 10.35
C PHE A 52 -9.71 7.61 9.36
N ILE A 53 -9.67 8.71 8.59
CA ILE A 53 -10.67 9.03 7.56
C ILE A 53 -9.97 9.25 6.21
N PRO A 54 -10.26 8.44 5.18
CA PRO A 54 -11.10 7.23 5.22
C PRO A 54 -10.42 6.10 6.04
N PRO A 55 -11.19 5.17 6.62
CA PRO A 55 -10.62 4.04 7.34
C PRO A 55 -9.89 3.10 6.37
N TYR A 56 -8.77 2.53 6.82
CA TYR A 56 -8.14 1.42 6.13
C TYR A 56 -8.86 0.12 6.50
N THR A 57 -9.44 -0.54 5.50
CA THR A 57 -10.31 -1.71 5.66
C THR A 57 -9.76 -2.94 4.96
N TYR A 58 -8.71 -2.80 4.15
CA TYR A 58 -8.10 -3.91 3.45
C TYR A 58 -6.58 -3.83 3.49
N ILE A 59 -5.96 -5.01 3.43
CA ILE A 59 -4.53 -5.16 3.17
C ILE A 59 -4.37 -5.61 1.73
N LEU A 60 -3.67 -4.80 0.95
CA LEU A 60 -3.28 -5.13 -0.42
C LEU A 60 -1.87 -5.71 -0.41
N THR A 61 -1.73 -6.89 -1.01
CA THR A 61 -0.42 -7.53 -1.21
C THR A 61 0.01 -7.36 -2.66
N VAL A 62 1.24 -6.93 -2.87
CA VAL A 62 1.84 -6.83 -4.21
C VAL A 62 3.17 -7.55 -4.26
N SER A 63 3.42 -8.21 -5.38
CA SER A 63 4.73 -8.76 -5.72
C SER A 63 5.42 -7.84 -6.70
N ILE A 64 6.72 -7.64 -6.50
CA ILE A 64 7.58 -6.89 -7.41
C ILE A 64 8.92 -7.58 -7.55
N ASN A 65 9.44 -7.65 -8.78
CA ASN A 65 10.79 -8.15 -9.02
C ASN A 65 11.81 -7.20 -8.34
N GLU A 66 12.71 -7.76 -7.55
CA GLU A 66 13.66 -6.97 -6.75
C GLU A 66 14.64 -6.18 -7.63
N GLN A 67 15.12 -6.76 -8.74
CA GLN A 67 15.98 -6.05 -9.69
C GLN A 67 15.24 -4.89 -10.35
N CYS A 68 13.97 -5.07 -10.71
CA CYS A 68 13.15 -3.98 -11.22
C CYS A 68 12.91 -2.89 -10.19
N PHE A 69 12.71 -3.27 -8.92
CA PHE A 69 12.49 -2.32 -7.82
C PHE A 69 13.70 -1.41 -7.56
N LEU A 70 14.93 -1.90 -7.77
CA LEU A 70 16.15 -1.08 -7.67
C LEU A 70 16.16 0.11 -8.64
N HIS A 71 15.39 0.04 -9.74
CA HIS A 71 15.24 1.13 -10.70
C HIS A 71 14.12 2.11 -10.36
N VAL A 72 13.27 1.79 -9.36
CA VAL A 72 12.21 2.68 -8.89
C VAL A 72 12.78 3.54 -7.78
N THR A 73 12.79 4.86 -7.97
CA THR A 73 13.12 5.80 -6.90
C THR A 73 12.07 5.69 -5.80
N HIS A 74 12.55 5.45 -4.58
CA HIS A 74 11.74 5.24 -3.40
C HIS A 74 12.45 5.75 -2.15
N ASN A 75 11.67 6.14 -1.14
CA ASN A 75 12.19 6.57 0.15
C ASN A 75 11.86 5.51 1.20
N ARG A 76 12.82 5.17 2.06
CA ARG A 76 12.55 4.39 3.27
C ARG A 76 12.25 5.37 4.40
N GLN A 77 11.17 5.10 5.13
CA GLN A 77 10.75 5.91 6.27
C GLN A 77 10.15 5.00 7.33
N GLU A 78 10.05 5.50 8.56
CA GLU A 78 9.31 4.83 9.62
C GLU A 78 7.86 5.33 9.61
N LEU A 79 6.90 4.40 9.72
CA LEU A 79 5.48 4.70 9.85
C LEU A 79 4.93 3.93 11.05
N ASP A 80 4.57 4.66 12.12
CA ASP A 80 4.05 4.10 13.37
C ASP A 80 4.94 2.98 13.98
N GLY A 81 6.26 3.15 13.94
CA GLY A 81 7.21 2.18 14.49
C GLY A 81 7.58 1.04 13.54
N HIS A 82 7.13 1.09 12.28
CA HIS A 82 7.44 0.08 11.28
C HIS A 82 8.18 0.65 10.07
N ASP A 83 9.06 -0.15 9.49
CA ASP A 83 9.70 0.15 8.22
C ASP A 83 8.67 0.24 7.09
N ALA A 84 8.65 1.38 6.43
CA ALA A 84 7.80 1.67 5.28
C ALA A 84 8.62 2.21 4.10
N ILE A 85 8.10 1.96 2.91
CA ILE A 85 8.63 2.44 1.64
C ILE A 85 7.61 3.40 1.06
N SER A 86 8.03 4.63 0.77
CA SER A 86 7.25 5.65 0.08
C SER A 86 7.64 5.69 -1.40
N ILE A 87 6.65 5.65 -2.27
CA ILE A 87 6.77 5.90 -3.71
C ILE A 87 6.01 7.17 -4.05
N ASP A 88 6.73 8.23 -4.39
CA ASP A 88 6.13 9.51 -4.76
C ASP A 88 5.42 9.44 -6.12
N GLN A 89 4.44 10.32 -6.33
CA GLN A 89 3.62 10.34 -7.55
C GLN A 89 4.43 10.26 -8.85
N GLN A 90 5.53 11.01 -8.94
CA GLN A 90 6.38 11.06 -10.13
C GLN A 90 7.05 9.71 -10.48
N HIS A 91 7.14 8.80 -9.51
CA HIS A 91 7.75 7.47 -9.67
C HIS A 91 6.72 6.34 -9.77
N LEU A 92 5.44 6.61 -9.49
CA LEU A 92 4.36 5.60 -9.56
C LEU A 92 4.22 4.99 -10.94
N SER A 93 4.41 5.77 -12.02
CA SER A 93 4.29 5.23 -13.38
C SER A 93 5.29 4.10 -13.65
N LEU A 94 6.53 4.24 -13.18
CA LEU A 94 7.54 3.20 -13.32
C LEU A 94 7.26 2.02 -12.37
N PHE A 95 6.90 2.32 -11.12
CA PHE A 95 6.54 1.30 -10.14
C PHE A 95 5.39 0.40 -10.63
N ASN A 96 4.33 1.00 -11.19
CA ASN A 96 3.17 0.29 -11.72
C ASN A 96 3.51 -0.70 -12.84
N LYS A 97 4.62 -0.50 -13.57
CA LYS A 97 5.07 -1.45 -14.61
C LYS A 97 5.64 -2.75 -14.03
N PHE A 98 6.07 -2.73 -12.77
CA PHE A 98 6.78 -3.83 -12.14
C PHE A 98 5.95 -4.52 -11.04
N VAL A 99 4.86 -3.90 -10.62
CA VAL A 99 3.94 -4.44 -9.64
C VAL A 99 3.03 -5.50 -10.27
N ILE A 100 2.90 -6.61 -9.56
CA ILE A 100 1.88 -7.63 -9.77
C ILE A 100 0.98 -7.63 -8.54
N PHE A 101 -0.30 -7.33 -8.73
CA PHE A 101 -1.28 -7.39 -7.66
C PHE A 101 -1.58 -8.85 -7.31
N ILE A 102 -1.39 -9.21 -6.04
CA ILE A 102 -1.81 -10.51 -5.52
C ILE A 102 -3.22 -10.31 -4.97
N GLU A 103 -4.15 -11.16 -5.38
CA GLU A 103 -5.54 -11.06 -4.90
C GLU A 103 -5.56 -11.08 -3.36
N PRO A 104 -6.32 -10.16 -2.72
CA PRO A 104 -6.32 -10.06 -1.27
C PRO A 104 -6.95 -11.31 -0.66
N ASN A 105 -6.28 -11.88 0.35
CA ASN A 105 -6.97 -12.71 1.33
C ASN A 105 -7.95 -11.79 2.06
N VAL A 106 -9.25 -12.05 1.92
CA VAL A 106 -10.27 -11.32 2.66
C VAL A 106 -10.06 -11.62 4.15
N ILE A 107 -9.69 -10.61 4.94
CA ILE A 107 -9.78 -10.69 6.39
C ILE A 107 -11.26 -10.54 6.71
N GLU A 108 -12.02 -11.62 6.60
CA GLU A 108 -13.41 -11.62 7.09
C GLU A 108 -13.36 -11.51 8.61
N ASP A 109 -14.03 -10.47 9.11
CA ASP A 109 -14.19 -10.16 10.53
C ASP A 109 -14.55 -11.43 11.33
N SER A 110 -13.57 -11.94 12.06
CA SER A 110 -13.83 -12.76 13.25
C SER A 110 -13.81 -11.81 14.45
N LEU A 111 -14.83 -10.96 14.55
CA LEU A 111 -15.16 -10.19 15.75
C LEU A 111 -16.57 -10.56 16.21
#